data_AF-A0AAU7U3U6-F1
#
_entry.id   AF-A0AAU7U3U6-F1
#
_cell.length_a   1.000
_cell.length_b   1.000
_cell.length_c   1.000
_cell.angle_alpha   90.00
_cell.angle_beta   90.00
_cell.angle_gamma   90.00
#
_symmetry.space_group_name_H-M   'P 1'
#
loop_
_entity.id
_entity.type
_entity.pdbx_description
1 polymer ?
#
loop_
_entity_poly.entity_id
_entity_poly.type
_entity_poly.pdbx_seq_one_letter_code
_entity_poly.pdbx_strand_id
1 'polypeptide(L)'
;MTVLTVYFCGTGSNKFDDSNPNFWNGELISTLASNNLGREFAEWIIIDGPGSGNLQDDDLWVKSGEHYGWTGNAFGAGWYENINHALHMIKGNFNWKREKLSEKQYELLKKSGININNVEVTGSLLWRHYDYGDRKLSQQDVQKQIIKTFRKDGLLPNRVNLVGWSRGGISCHMLANAMLADPELAAIPVNIFTVDPVPGPFNFQADKTSLGKNVEEYVAFYARDERSKGFSCVIPETDASTLVHIYPLAGRHATLVGNASIDGASEGRALYEPGMIVRHFAEVCLARWGVSLNKTLKLNNAQLHGLHEAMQKNADLYTKMQSNSYTIITESYKGERSISHGTLSAPFSTVQGEKFIPVSGLNSDYMTDNTIYYCLQ
;
A
#
# COMPACT_ATOMS: atom_id res chain seq x y z
N MET A 1 -22.46 -5.25 -10.22
CA MET A 1 -21.47 -5.72 -9.25
C MET A 1 -20.53 -4.55 -8.94
N THR A 2 -20.28 -4.26 -7.67
CA THR A 2 -19.34 -3.22 -7.23
C THR A 2 -18.02 -3.87 -6.79
N VAL A 3 -16.92 -3.45 -7.39
CA VAL A 3 -15.56 -3.80 -6.95
C VAL A 3 -14.97 -2.58 -6.24
N LEU A 4 -14.45 -2.76 -5.03
CA LEU A 4 -13.76 -1.70 -4.28
C LEU A 4 -12.26 -1.99 -4.24
N THR A 5 -11.42 -1.03 -4.61
CA THR A 5 -9.96 -1.15 -4.49
C THR A 5 -9.41 -0.22 -3.40
N VAL A 6 -8.64 -0.76 -2.46
CA VAL A 6 -7.99 0.01 -1.40
C VAL A 6 -6.49 0.03 -1.65
N TYR A 7 -5.94 1.23 -1.86
CA TYR A 7 -4.52 1.46 -2.05
C TYR A 7 -3.89 1.94 -0.73
N PHE A 8 -2.84 1.27 -0.27
CA PHE A 8 -2.10 1.62 0.93
C PHE A 8 -0.66 2.03 0.60
N CYS A 9 -0.34 3.30 0.81
CA CYS A 9 1.01 3.80 0.55
C CYS A 9 2.02 3.21 1.55
N GLY A 10 3.28 3.14 1.12
CA GLY A 10 4.38 2.72 1.98
C GLY A 10 4.76 3.77 3.03
N THR A 11 5.65 3.39 3.94
CA THR A 11 6.16 4.30 4.98
C THR A 11 6.57 5.65 4.40
N GLY A 12 6.10 6.75 4.99
CA GLY A 12 6.50 8.10 4.58
C GLY A 12 5.98 8.52 3.21
N SER A 13 5.21 7.65 2.53
CA SER A 13 4.57 7.94 1.26
C SER A 13 3.08 8.25 1.43
N ASN A 14 2.55 9.05 0.52
CA ASN A 14 1.18 9.57 0.55
C ASN A 14 0.59 9.66 -0.86
N LYS A 15 -0.72 9.89 -0.95
CA LYS A 15 -1.46 9.96 -2.22
C LYS A 15 -0.93 10.91 -3.29
N PHE A 16 -0.10 11.89 -2.93
CA PHE A 16 0.46 12.89 -3.85
C PHE A 16 1.86 12.50 -4.38
N ASP A 17 2.38 11.33 -4.01
CA ASP A 17 3.69 10.86 -4.47
C ASP A 17 3.69 10.32 -5.90
N ASP A 18 2.57 10.39 -6.62
CA ASP A 18 2.51 10.11 -8.07
C ASP A 18 3.34 11.11 -8.90
N SER A 19 3.83 12.18 -8.27
CA SER A 19 4.72 13.20 -8.85
C SER A 19 6.02 13.40 -8.07
N ASN A 20 6.32 12.53 -7.10
CA ASN A 20 7.50 12.68 -6.24
C ASN A 20 8.80 12.44 -7.02
N PRO A 21 9.78 13.37 -6.97
CA PRO A 21 11.01 13.31 -7.80
C PRO A 21 11.92 12.13 -7.47
N ASN A 22 11.83 11.55 -6.27
CA ASN A 22 12.59 10.36 -5.89
C ASN A 22 12.11 9.10 -6.63
N PHE A 23 10.90 9.14 -7.19
CA PHE A 23 10.34 8.08 -8.01
C PHE A 23 10.22 8.57 -9.44
N TRP A 24 11.09 8.10 -10.34
CA TRP A 24 11.29 8.70 -11.66
C TRP A 24 10.02 8.76 -12.53
N ASN A 25 9.02 7.91 -12.23
CA ASN A 25 7.73 7.84 -12.91
C ASN A 25 6.55 7.83 -11.90
N GLY A 26 6.73 8.52 -10.77
CA GLY A 26 5.81 8.50 -9.64
C GLY A 26 5.96 7.24 -8.77
N GLU A 27 5.62 7.36 -7.49
CA GLU A 27 5.54 6.20 -6.59
C GLU A 27 4.41 5.28 -7.06
N LEU A 28 4.68 3.97 -7.10
CA LEU A 28 3.79 3.01 -7.74
C LEU A 28 2.37 3.03 -7.20
N ILE A 29 2.18 2.92 -5.88
CA ILE A 29 0.84 2.79 -5.28
C ILE A 29 0.00 4.04 -5.56
N SER A 30 0.60 5.20 -5.37
CA SER A 30 0.00 6.51 -5.63
C SER A 30 -0.34 6.67 -7.11
N THR A 31 0.56 6.23 -8.00
CA THR A 31 0.35 6.25 -9.46
C THR A 31 -0.78 5.32 -9.91
N LEU A 32 -0.89 4.13 -9.32
CA LEU A 32 -1.98 3.20 -9.63
C LEU A 32 -3.34 3.78 -9.20
N ALA A 33 -3.39 4.41 -8.02
CA ALA A 33 -4.59 5.09 -7.54
C ALA A 33 -4.98 6.29 -8.42
N SER A 34 -4.03 7.14 -8.78
CA SER A 34 -4.29 8.32 -9.63
C SER A 34 -4.70 7.96 -11.05
N ASN A 35 -4.34 6.75 -11.50
CA ASN A 35 -4.75 6.20 -12.78
C ASN A 35 -6.08 5.43 -12.73
N ASN A 36 -6.70 5.25 -11.56
CA ASN A 36 -7.98 4.56 -11.43
C ASN A 36 -9.13 5.42 -12.00
N LEU A 37 -9.90 4.85 -12.93
CA LEU A 37 -11.02 5.53 -13.60
C LEU A 37 -12.34 5.44 -12.82
N GLY A 38 -12.38 4.62 -11.76
CA GLY A 38 -13.54 4.51 -10.88
C GLY A 38 -13.78 5.78 -10.08
N ARG A 39 -14.92 5.83 -9.39
CA ARG A 39 -15.26 6.91 -8.46
C ARG A 39 -14.55 6.70 -7.12
N GLU A 40 -13.68 7.63 -6.73
CA GLU A 40 -13.09 7.65 -5.39
C GLU A 40 -14.20 7.55 -4.32
N PHE A 41 -13.91 6.86 -3.23
CA PHE A 41 -14.81 6.47 -2.12
C PHE A 41 -15.83 5.38 -2.46
N ALA A 42 -16.39 5.35 -3.67
CA ALA A 42 -17.35 4.32 -4.08
C ALA A 42 -16.66 3.04 -4.57
N GLU A 43 -15.68 3.17 -5.46
CA GLU A 43 -15.02 2.07 -6.18
C GLU A 43 -13.51 1.99 -5.88
N TRP A 44 -12.91 3.05 -5.34
CA TRP A 44 -11.56 2.98 -4.80
C TRP A 44 -11.28 4.01 -3.71
N ILE A 45 -10.30 3.76 -2.86
CA ILE A 45 -9.74 4.73 -1.92
C ILE A 45 -8.22 4.57 -1.86
N ILE A 46 -7.52 5.64 -1.54
CA ILE A 46 -6.09 5.62 -1.20
C ILE A 46 -5.91 6.09 0.24
N ILE A 47 -5.03 5.40 0.96
CA ILE A 47 -4.70 5.66 2.36
C ILE A 47 -3.20 5.90 2.47
N ASP A 48 -2.84 7.04 3.03
CA ASP A 48 -1.47 7.44 3.29
C ASP A 48 -0.74 6.45 4.20
N GLY A 49 0.56 6.30 3.96
CA GLY A 49 1.37 5.35 4.69
C GLY A 49 1.73 5.85 6.08
N PRO A 50 2.01 4.95 7.04
CA PRO A 50 2.46 5.34 8.38
C PRO A 50 3.68 6.28 8.32
N GLY A 51 3.64 7.35 9.10
CA GLY A 51 4.73 8.34 9.20
C GLY A 51 4.84 9.35 8.04
N SER A 52 3.86 9.40 7.14
CA SER A 52 3.76 10.44 6.08
C SER A 52 3.30 11.81 6.59
N GLY A 53 2.90 11.91 7.85
CA GLY A 53 2.22 13.09 8.41
C GLY A 53 0.70 13.10 8.20
N ASN A 54 0.15 12.03 7.61
CA ASN A 54 -1.28 11.78 7.37
C ASN A 54 -2.05 13.01 6.87
N LEU A 55 -1.78 13.40 5.63
CA LEU A 55 -2.41 14.57 5.00
C LEU A 55 -3.92 14.38 4.78
N GLN A 56 -4.42 13.16 5.01
CA GLN A 56 -5.82 12.76 4.94
C GLN A 56 -6.53 12.71 6.31
N ASP A 57 -5.95 13.29 7.37
CA ASP A 57 -6.57 13.35 8.72
C ASP A 57 -8.00 13.94 8.74
N ASP A 58 -8.32 14.81 7.77
CA ASP A 58 -9.66 15.39 7.60
C ASP A 58 -10.68 14.43 6.95
N ASP A 59 -10.19 13.42 6.22
CA ASP A 59 -10.96 12.43 5.45
C ASP A 59 -11.20 11.12 6.22
N LEU A 60 -10.55 10.92 7.37
CA LEU A 60 -10.69 9.71 8.17
C LEU A 60 -12.11 9.53 8.72
N TRP A 61 -12.58 8.29 8.74
CA TRP A 61 -13.89 7.89 9.31
C TRP A 61 -13.78 7.44 10.77
N VAL A 62 -12.60 7.67 11.36
CA VAL A 62 -12.25 7.39 12.75
C VAL A 62 -11.56 8.61 13.32
N LYS A 63 -11.65 8.80 14.64
CA LYS A 63 -10.93 9.87 15.32
C LYS A 63 -9.42 9.60 15.18
N SER A 64 -8.67 10.55 14.60
CA SER A 64 -7.20 10.46 14.57
C SER A 64 -6.65 10.51 16.00
N GLY A 65 -5.67 9.66 16.30
CA GLY A 65 -4.86 9.82 17.50
C GLY A 65 -3.92 11.02 17.36
N GLU A 66 -3.58 11.69 18.46
CA GLU A 66 -2.54 12.74 18.49
C GLU A 66 -1.15 12.10 18.38
N HIS A 67 -0.77 11.66 17.19
CA HIS A 67 0.48 10.94 16.96
C HIS A 67 1.63 11.91 16.66
N TYR A 68 2.06 12.68 17.66
CA TYR A 68 3.24 13.55 17.54
C TYR A 68 4.53 12.76 17.76
N GLY A 69 5.35 12.62 16.70
CA GLY A 69 6.79 12.32 16.82
C GLY A 69 7.33 11.09 16.09
N TRP A 70 8.66 11.01 16.01
CA TRP A 70 9.41 9.96 15.31
C TRP A 70 9.28 8.57 15.95
N THR A 71 8.99 8.51 17.26
CA THR A 71 8.83 7.26 18.02
C THR A 71 7.48 6.59 17.76
N GLY A 72 6.37 7.33 17.64
CA GLY A 72 5.05 6.76 17.31
C GLY A 72 5.00 6.12 15.92
N ASN A 73 5.67 6.75 14.95
CA ASN A 73 5.73 6.27 13.56
C ASN A 73 6.55 4.97 13.38
N ALA A 74 7.51 4.69 14.26
CA ALA A 74 8.29 3.45 14.20
C ALA A 74 7.53 2.23 14.75
N PHE A 75 6.61 2.43 15.69
CA PHE A 75 5.87 1.37 16.40
C PHE A 75 4.41 1.18 15.94
N GLY A 76 4.00 1.77 14.82
CA GLY A 76 2.70 1.49 14.20
C GLY A 76 1.53 2.36 14.70
N ALA A 77 1.79 3.53 15.29
CA ALA A 77 0.75 4.51 15.58
C ALA A 77 0.04 4.97 14.29
N GLY A 78 -1.29 5.03 14.29
CA GLY A 78 -2.10 5.35 13.11
C GLY A 78 -2.47 4.14 12.23
N TRP A 79 -1.84 2.98 12.45
CA TRP A 79 -2.02 1.82 11.57
C TRP A 79 -3.40 1.20 11.72
N TYR A 80 -3.84 0.93 12.95
CA TYR A 80 -5.18 0.39 13.22
C TYR A 80 -6.27 1.40 12.86
N GLU A 81 -6.01 2.70 12.98
CA GLU A 81 -6.89 3.76 12.51
C GLU A 81 -7.10 3.68 10.99
N ASN A 82 -6.02 3.48 10.22
CA ASN A 82 -6.11 3.27 8.78
C ASN A 82 -6.92 2.02 8.41
N ILE A 83 -6.75 0.91 9.14
CA ILE A 83 -7.54 -0.31 8.93
C ILE A 83 -9.02 -0.06 9.24
N ASN A 84 -9.32 0.58 10.37
CA ASN A 84 -10.70 0.89 10.76
C ASN A 84 -11.36 1.87 9.78
N HIS A 85 -10.62 2.88 9.31
CA HIS A 85 -11.09 3.77 8.25
C HIS A 85 -11.48 2.99 6.99
N ALA A 86 -10.62 2.08 6.53
CA ALA A 86 -10.90 1.25 5.37
C ALA A 86 -12.12 0.34 5.58
N LEU A 87 -12.27 -0.28 6.76
CA LEU A 87 -13.45 -1.09 7.11
C LEU A 87 -14.74 -0.27 7.04
N HIS A 88 -14.72 0.94 7.60
CA HIS A 88 -15.86 1.85 7.57
C HIS A 88 -16.20 2.30 6.14
N MET A 89 -15.19 2.56 5.30
CA MET A 89 -15.35 2.84 3.88
C MET A 89 -15.93 1.65 3.11
N ILE A 90 -15.46 0.42 3.37
CA ILE A 90 -16.03 -0.80 2.78
C ILE A 90 -17.51 -0.93 3.15
N LYS A 91 -17.85 -0.72 4.44
CA LYS A 91 -19.23 -0.77 4.91
C LYS A 91 -20.11 0.37 4.39
N GLY A 92 -19.53 1.47 3.90
CA GLY A 92 -20.27 2.66 3.51
C GLY A 92 -20.98 3.35 4.68
N ASN A 93 -20.54 3.08 5.92
CA ASN A 93 -21.01 3.75 7.11
C ASN A 93 -19.87 4.08 8.10
N PHE A 94 -19.91 5.28 8.68
CA PHE A 94 -19.01 5.71 9.75
C PHE A 94 -19.73 5.79 11.09
N ASN A 95 -18.98 5.61 12.17
CA ASN A 95 -19.39 5.85 13.55
C ASN A 95 -18.83 7.16 14.13
N TRP A 96 -17.92 7.81 13.39
CA TRP A 96 -17.31 9.09 13.75
C TRP A 96 -17.27 10.04 12.55
N LYS A 97 -17.47 11.32 12.80
CA LYS A 97 -17.26 12.40 11.82
C LYS A 97 -16.64 13.61 12.49
N ARG A 98 -15.92 14.42 11.73
CA ARG A 98 -15.39 15.68 12.23
C ARG A 98 -16.49 16.74 12.26
N GLU A 99 -16.74 17.27 13.45
CA GLU A 99 -17.79 18.27 13.68
C GLU A 99 -17.28 19.71 13.61
N LYS A 100 -15.97 19.95 13.83
CA LYS A 100 -15.39 21.30 13.86
C LYS A 100 -14.72 21.72 12.55
N LEU A 101 -14.81 23.00 12.20
CA LEU A 101 -14.10 23.59 11.05
C LEU A 101 -12.59 23.62 11.31
N SER A 102 -11.80 23.44 10.26
CA SER A 102 -10.39 23.82 10.28
C SER A 102 -10.24 25.31 9.97
N GLU A 103 -9.13 25.92 10.38
CA GLU A 103 -8.82 27.33 10.07
C GLU A 103 -8.92 27.62 8.57
N LYS A 104 -8.37 26.73 7.73
CA LYS A 104 -8.41 26.86 6.27
C LYS A 104 -9.84 26.87 5.73
N GLN A 105 -10.73 26.04 6.28
CA GLN A 105 -12.14 26.01 5.89
C GLN A 105 -12.88 27.26 6.37
N TYR A 106 -12.62 27.68 7.61
CA TYR A 106 -13.18 28.92 8.16
C TYR A 106 -12.86 30.13 7.26
N GLU A 107 -11.59 30.30 6.91
CA GLU A 107 -11.12 31.38 6.05
C GLU A 107 -11.72 31.29 4.63
N LEU A 108 -11.88 30.09 4.08
CA LEU A 108 -12.52 29.89 2.78
C LEU A 108 -14.01 30.29 2.80
N LEU A 109 -14.74 29.88 3.83
CA LEU A 109 -16.16 30.23 4.02
C LEU A 109 -16.34 31.74 4.17
N LYS A 110 -15.49 32.38 4.97
CA LYS A 110 -15.47 33.84 5.17
C LYS A 110 -15.17 34.58 3.87
N LYS A 111 -14.15 34.14 3.11
CA LYS A 111 -13.83 34.70 1.77
C LYS A 111 -14.96 34.52 0.76
N SER A 112 -15.76 33.46 0.90
CA SER A 112 -16.91 33.18 0.03
C SER A 112 -18.17 33.94 0.43
N GLY A 113 -18.11 34.83 1.42
CA GLY A 113 -19.24 35.66 1.86
C GLY A 113 -20.28 34.91 2.69
N ILE A 114 -19.96 33.72 3.21
CA ILE A 114 -20.87 32.94 4.04
C ILE A 114 -20.83 33.49 5.47
N ASN A 115 -22.01 33.84 6.00
CA ASN A 115 -22.13 34.33 7.37
C ASN A 115 -21.87 33.19 8.36
N ILE A 116 -20.71 33.24 9.03
CA ILE A 116 -20.26 32.30 10.06
C ILE A 116 -19.86 33.07 11.32
N ASN A 117 -19.98 32.43 12.48
CA ASN A 117 -19.61 33.05 13.76
C ASN A 117 -18.12 33.43 13.79
N ASN A 118 -17.76 34.39 14.63
CA ASN A 118 -16.36 34.71 14.86
C ASN A 118 -15.65 33.55 15.58
N VAL A 119 -14.35 33.39 15.31
CA VAL A 119 -13.51 32.39 15.98
C VAL A 119 -13.56 32.63 17.49
N GLU A 120 -13.88 31.59 18.24
CA GLU A 120 -13.82 31.63 19.70
C GLU A 120 -12.39 31.30 20.12
N VAL A 121 -11.78 32.19 20.91
CA VAL A 121 -10.41 32.03 21.39
C VAL A 121 -10.44 31.82 22.89
N THR A 122 -9.93 30.68 23.34
CA THR A 122 -9.84 30.32 24.77
C THR A 122 -8.38 30.06 25.16
N GLY A 123 -8.07 30.12 26.45
CA GLY A 123 -6.72 29.86 26.98
C GLY A 123 -5.89 31.11 27.30
N SER A 124 -4.63 30.89 27.69
CA SER A 124 -3.71 31.96 28.11
C SER A 124 -2.94 32.53 26.92
N LEU A 125 -2.21 33.64 27.13
CA LEU A 125 -1.42 34.27 26.06
C LEU A 125 -0.38 33.31 25.45
N LEU A 126 0.13 32.36 26.22
CA LEU A 126 1.12 31.37 25.80
C LEU A 126 0.50 30.09 25.22
N TRP A 127 -0.80 29.86 25.43
CA TRP A 127 -1.52 28.66 25.03
C TRP A 127 -2.94 29.06 24.63
N ARG A 128 -3.09 29.49 23.38
CA ARG A 128 -4.40 29.81 22.79
C ARG A 128 -4.97 28.60 22.07
N HIS A 129 -6.23 28.33 22.34
CA HIS A 129 -7.05 27.39 21.58
C HIS A 129 -8.06 28.18 20.74
N TYR A 130 -8.24 27.75 19.49
CA TYR A 130 -9.09 28.41 18.52
C TYR A 130 -10.21 27.45 18.11
N ASP A 131 -11.47 27.80 18.40
CA ASP A 131 -12.65 27.10 17.90
C ASP A 131 -13.23 27.90 16.71
N TYR A 132 -13.14 27.30 15.53
CA TYR A 132 -13.59 27.88 14.27
C TYR A 132 -15.08 27.62 13.98
N GLY A 133 -15.81 27.03 14.92
CA GLY A 133 -17.23 26.70 14.80
C GLY A 133 -17.51 25.34 14.16
N ASP A 134 -18.80 25.01 14.06
CA ASP A 134 -19.25 23.68 13.62
C ASP A 134 -19.42 23.58 12.09
N ARG A 135 -19.12 22.40 11.55
CA ARG A 135 -19.34 22.02 10.15
C ARG A 135 -20.82 21.69 9.93
N LYS A 136 -21.45 22.32 8.93
CA LYS A 136 -22.79 21.93 8.46
C LYS A 136 -22.79 20.61 7.68
N LEU A 137 -21.74 20.37 6.90
CA LEU A 137 -21.53 19.16 6.11
C LEU A 137 -20.07 18.72 6.29
N SER A 138 -19.86 17.49 6.73
CA SER A 138 -18.52 16.92 6.86
C SER A 138 -18.06 16.24 5.57
N GLN A 139 -16.75 16.04 5.39
CA GLN A 139 -16.24 15.27 4.25
C GLN A 139 -16.77 13.83 4.29
N GLN A 140 -16.92 13.27 5.49
CA GLN A 140 -17.49 11.95 5.74
C GLN A 140 -18.93 11.87 5.21
N ASP A 141 -19.75 12.91 5.41
CA ASP A 141 -21.11 12.98 4.86
C ASP A 141 -21.10 12.97 3.31
N VAL A 142 -20.20 13.72 2.69
CA VAL A 142 -20.03 13.77 1.22
C VAL A 142 -19.61 12.40 0.68
N GLN A 143 -18.58 11.79 1.29
CA GLN A 143 -18.06 10.47 0.90
C GLN A 143 -19.14 9.38 1.06
N LYS A 144 -19.90 9.40 2.15
CA LYS A 144 -21.04 8.48 2.35
C LYS A 144 -22.11 8.66 1.27
N GLN A 145 -22.37 9.89 0.84
CA GLN A 145 -23.33 10.14 -0.23
C GLN A 145 -22.81 9.68 -1.59
N ILE A 146 -21.51 9.85 -1.88
CA ILE A 146 -20.84 9.30 -3.07
C ILE A 146 -21.01 7.77 -3.08
N ILE A 147 -20.69 7.10 -1.97
CA ILE A 147 -20.85 5.64 -1.84
C ILE A 147 -22.29 5.20 -2.14
N LYS A 148 -23.29 5.83 -1.50
CA LYS A 148 -24.71 5.50 -1.73
C LYS A 148 -25.18 5.74 -3.16
N THR A 149 -24.61 6.73 -3.84
CA THR A 149 -25.03 7.11 -5.19
C THR A 149 -24.41 6.21 -6.24
N PHE A 150 -23.15 5.80 -6.06
CA PHE A 150 -22.37 5.16 -7.12
C PHE A 150 -22.16 3.66 -6.95
N ARG A 151 -22.26 3.10 -5.73
CA ARG A 151 -22.20 1.64 -5.56
C ARG A 151 -23.47 1.01 -6.09
N LYS A 152 -23.29 0.09 -7.04
CA LYS A 152 -24.37 -0.70 -7.65
C LYS A 152 -24.63 -1.93 -6.79
N ASP A 153 -25.89 -2.36 -6.74
CA ASP A 153 -26.32 -3.62 -6.12
C ASP A 153 -26.18 -3.70 -4.60
N GLY A 154 -26.00 -2.57 -3.92
CA GLY A 154 -25.96 -2.49 -2.46
C GLY A 154 -24.85 -1.59 -1.94
N LEU A 155 -24.83 -1.43 -0.62
CA LEU A 155 -23.83 -0.60 0.06
C LEU A 155 -22.48 -1.31 0.14
N LEU A 156 -22.48 -2.63 0.35
CA LEU A 156 -21.28 -3.45 0.43
C LEU A 156 -20.77 -3.79 -0.98
N PRO A 157 -19.44 -3.72 -1.22
CA PRO A 157 -18.87 -4.21 -2.46
C PRO A 157 -19.01 -5.74 -2.55
N ASN A 158 -19.01 -6.27 -3.76
CA ASN A 158 -19.03 -7.71 -4.00
C ASN A 158 -17.63 -8.33 -3.97
N ARG A 159 -16.59 -7.51 -4.05
CA ARG A 159 -15.18 -7.88 -4.02
C ARG A 159 -14.34 -6.71 -3.55
N VAL A 160 -13.28 -7.00 -2.79
CA VAL A 160 -12.29 -6.00 -2.37
C VAL A 160 -10.93 -6.37 -2.93
N ASN A 161 -10.29 -5.43 -3.63
CA ASN A 161 -8.90 -5.55 -4.07
C ASN A 161 -8.04 -4.69 -3.15
N LEU A 162 -6.93 -5.23 -2.65
CA LEU A 162 -6.01 -4.52 -1.77
C LEU A 162 -4.66 -4.38 -2.47
N VAL A 163 -4.14 -3.17 -2.53
CA VAL A 163 -2.84 -2.88 -3.15
C VAL A 163 -1.98 -2.15 -2.15
N GLY A 164 -0.74 -2.58 -1.92
CA GLY A 164 0.12 -1.89 -0.97
C GLY A 164 1.60 -2.16 -1.13
N TRP A 165 2.42 -1.25 -0.59
CA TRP A 165 3.87 -1.38 -0.55
C TRP A 165 4.37 -1.25 0.88
N SER A 166 5.43 -1.97 1.26
CA SER A 166 6.06 -1.80 2.58
C SER A 166 5.07 -2.08 3.72
N ARG A 167 4.96 -1.18 4.71
CA ARG A 167 3.91 -1.20 5.73
C ARG A 167 2.50 -1.14 5.13
N GLY A 168 2.30 -0.45 4.01
CA GLY A 168 1.03 -0.48 3.28
C GLY A 168 0.67 -1.87 2.76
N GLY A 169 1.67 -2.66 2.33
CA GLY A 169 1.50 -4.07 1.99
C GLY A 169 1.05 -4.92 3.17
N ILE A 170 1.57 -4.64 4.37
CA ILE A 170 1.11 -5.29 5.60
C ILE A 170 -0.28 -4.79 6.03
N SER A 171 -0.64 -3.53 5.75
CA SER A 171 -2.02 -3.05 5.92
C SER A 171 -3.02 -3.86 5.10
N CYS A 172 -2.64 -4.34 3.90
CA CYS A 172 -3.47 -5.25 3.13
C CYS A 172 -3.75 -6.55 3.91
N HIS A 173 -2.73 -7.13 4.56
CA HIS A 173 -2.91 -8.34 5.37
C HIS A 173 -3.86 -8.07 6.55
N MET A 174 -3.61 -6.98 7.27
CA MET A 174 -4.42 -6.59 8.43
C MET A 174 -5.88 -6.34 8.06
N LEU A 175 -6.14 -5.64 6.95
CA LEU A 175 -7.49 -5.37 6.49
C LEU A 175 -8.20 -6.65 6.03
N ALA A 176 -7.52 -7.54 5.29
CA ALA A 176 -8.11 -8.81 4.87
C ALA A 176 -8.54 -9.67 6.08
N ASN A 177 -7.69 -9.74 7.11
CA ASN A 177 -8.00 -10.46 8.35
C ASN A 177 -9.13 -9.76 9.15
N ALA A 178 -9.13 -8.43 9.20
CA ALA A 178 -10.19 -7.68 9.88
C ALA A 178 -11.54 -7.83 9.17
N MET A 179 -11.56 -7.89 7.83
CA MET A 179 -12.75 -8.23 7.05
C MET A 179 -13.25 -9.64 7.36
N LEU A 180 -12.34 -10.62 7.48
CA LEU A 180 -12.72 -12.00 7.83
C LEU A 180 -13.32 -12.12 9.23
N ALA A 181 -12.84 -11.30 10.16
CA ALA A 181 -13.36 -11.25 11.53
C ALA A 181 -14.70 -10.50 11.65
N ASP A 182 -15.06 -9.70 10.64
CA ASP A 182 -16.30 -8.91 10.64
C ASP A 182 -17.45 -9.70 9.98
N PRO A 183 -18.54 -10.02 10.70
CA PRO A 183 -19.64 -10.83 10.16
C PRO A 183 -20.29 -10.27 8.90
N GLU A 184 -20.30 -8.94 8.71
CA GLU A 184 -20.87 -8.31 7.51
C GLU A 184 -19.95 -8.43 6.29
N LEU A 185 -18.64 -8.59 6.52
CA LEU A 185 -17.62 -8.55 5.47
C LEU A 185 -16.94 -9.91 5.22
N ALA A 186 -17.09 -10.87 6.13
CA ALA A 186 -16.37 -12.15 6.09
C ALA A 186 -16.63 -12.99 4.83
N ALA A 187 -17.76 -12.76 4.16
CA ALA A 187 -18.13 -13.43 2.92
C ALA A 187 -17.64 -12.70 1.65
N ILE A 188 -17.08 -11.49 1.78
CA ILE A 188 -16.60 -10.71 0.63
C ILE A 188 -15.20 -11.23 0.26
N PRO A 189 -15.00 -11.71 -0.99
CA PRO A 189 -13.72 -12.17 -1.45
C PRO A 189 -12.72 -11.02 -1.58
N VAL A 190 -11.46 -11.32 -1.25
CA VAL A 190 -10.34 -10.39 -1.25
C VAL A 190 -9.25 -10.85 -2.21
N ASN A 191 -8.76 -9.93 -3.03
CA ASN A 191 -7.51 -10.10 -3.78
C ASN A 191 -6.46 -9.13 -3.25
N ILE A 192 -5.19 -9.55 -3.21
CA ILE A 192 -4.09 -8.73 -2.69
C ILE A 192 -2.97 -8.65 -3.73
N PHE A 193 -2.55 -7.43 -4.07
CA PHE A 193 -1.30 -7.17 -4.78
C PHE A 193 -0.38 -6.38 -3.86
N THR A 194 0.77 -6.94 -3.47
CA THR A 194 1.68 -6.25 -2.55
C THR A 194 3.11 -6.21 -3.07
N VAL A 195 3.80 -5.12 -2.75
CA VAL A 195 5.21 -4.93 -3.07
C VAL A 195 5.97 -4.90 -1.77
N ASP A 196 6.82 -5.88 -1.59
CA ASP A 196 7.77 -5.98 -0.48
C ASP A 196 7.15 -5.66 0.90
N PRO A 197 6.12 -6.40 1.35
CA PRO A 197 5.41 -6.10 2.58
C PRO A 197 6.34 -6.23 3.80
N VAL A 198 6.57 -5.13 4.51
CA VAL A 198 7.52 -5.05 5.64
C VAL A 198 6.81 -4.46 6.86
N PRO A 199 6.69 -5.19 7.98
CA PRO A 199 5.97 -4.69 9.14
C PRO A 199 6.81 -3.81 10.06
N GLY A 200 8.14 -3.84 9.87
CA GLY A 200 9.12 -3.24 10.76
C GLY A 200 9.42 -4.12 11.98
N PRO A 201 10.42 -3.74 12.78
CA PRO A 201 10.83 -4.51 13.95
C PRO A 201 9.67 -4.79 14.92
N PHE A 202 9.61 -6.01 15.44
CA PHE A 202 8.64 -6.45 16.47
C PHE A 202 7.15 -6.48 16.07
N ASN A 203 6.82 -6.32 14.78
CA ASN A 203 5.44 -6.30 14.28
C ASN A 203 5.05 -7.57 13.52
N PHE A 204 5.44 -8.75 14.01
CA PHE A 204 5.17 -10.05 13.37
C PHE A 204 4.01 -10.80 14.04
N GLN A 205 2.97 -10.07 14.45
CA GLN A 205 1.75 -10.69 14.98
C GLN A 205 0.93 -11.33 13.85
N ALA A 206 0.08 -12.30 14.20
CA ALA A 206 -0.67 -13.10 13.23
C ALA A 206 -1.49 -12.27 12.23
N ASP A 207 -2.09 -11.16 12.65
CA ASP A 207 -2.85 -10.25 11.78
C ASP A 207 -2.03 -9.65 10.62
N LYS A 208 -0.70 -9.69 10.72
CA LYS A 208 0.27 -9.19 9.74
C LYS A 208 0.99 -10.30 8.99
N THR A 209 1.03 -11.51 9.54
CA THR A 209 1.83 -12.64 9.03
C THR A 209 1.02 -13.83 8.54
N SER A 210 -0.31 -13.79 8.64
CA SER A 210 -1.18 -14.81 8.05
C SER A 210 -2.32 -14.16 7.27
N LEU A 211 -2.94 -14.95 6.39
CA LEU A 211 -4.11 -14.59 5.59
C LEU A 211 -5.13 -15.71 5.67
N GLY A 212 -6.38 -15.35 6.00
CA GLY A 212 -7.47 -16.32 6.07
C GLY A 212 -8.15 -16.61 4.72
N LYS A 213 -9.13 -17.51 4.78
CA LYS A 213 -9.85 -18.09 3.62
C LYS A 213 -10.63 -17.11 2.74
N ASN A 214 -10.83 -15.86 3.16
CA ASN A 214 -11.48 -14.85 2.32
C ASN A 214 -10.53 -14.29 1.25
N VAL A 215 -9.23 -14.55 1.35
CA VAL A 215 -8.26 -14.16 0.32
C VAL A 215 -8.25 -15.23 -0.78
N GLU A 216 -8.74 -14.87 -1.96
CA GLU A 216 -8.77 -15.75 -3.14
C GLU A 216 -7.42 -15.77 -3.84
N GLU A 217 -6.81 -14.59 -4.04
CA GLU A 217 -5.53 -14.45 -4.74
C GLU A 217 -4.60 -13.48 -4.01
N TYR A 218 -3.34 -13.90 -3.83
CA TYR A 218 -2.25 -13.11 -3.29
C TYR A 218 -1.12 -13.03 -4.31
N VAL A 219 -0.82 -11.84 -4.81
CA VAL A 219 0.28 -11.57 -5.73
C VAL A 219 1.29 -10.66 -5.05
N ALA A 220 2.55 -11.07 -4.98
CA ALA A 220 3.59 -10.29 -4.33
C ALA A 220 4.93 -10.27 -5.06
N PHE A 221 5.54 -9.09 -5.08
CA PHE A 221 6.90 -8.88 -5.60
C PHE A 221 7.85 -8.51 -4.47
N TYR A 222 9.00 -9.17 -4.39
CA TYR A 222 9.94 -9.05 -3.27
C TYR A 222 11.33 -8.59 -3.74
N ALA A 223 11.90 -7.64 -3.01
CA ALA A 223 13.19 -7.02 -3.35
C ALA A 223 14.38 -7.91 -2.94
N ARG A 224 15.11 -8.48 -3.89
CA ARG A 224 16.17 -9.47 -3.59
C ARG A 224 17.39 -8.86 -2.89
N ASP A 225 17.70 -7.60 -3.18
CA ASP A 225 18.95 -6.95 -2.78
C ASP A 225 18.80 -6.04 -1.54
N GLU A 226 17.62 -6.00 -0.93
CA GLU A 226 17.41 -5.28 0.32
C GLU A 226 18.12 -5.96 1.50
N ARG A 227 18.83 -5.17 2.31
CA ARG A 227 19.59 -5.64 3.48
C ARG A 227 19.42 -4.73 4.70
N SER A 228 18.57 -3.72 4.69
CA SER A 228 18.40 -2.82 5.84
C SER A 228 17.89 -3.58 7.06
N LYS A 229 18.50 -3.34 8.22
CA LYS A 229 18.05 -3.95 9.48
C LYS A 229 16.61 -3.58 9.76
N GLY A 230 15.76 -4.57 10.03
CA GLY A 230 14.32 -4.37 10.25
C GLY A 230 13.46 -4.32 8.99
N PHE A 231 14.03 -4.59 7.81
CA PHE A 231 13.32 -4.68 6.52
C PHE A 231 13.07 -6.14 6.08
N SER A 232 13.01 -7.06 7.04
CA SER A 232 12.57 -8.43 6.79
C SER A 232 11.12 -8.43 6.29
N CYS A 233 10.92 -8.76 5.01
CA CYS A 233 9.60 -8.79 4.39
C CYS A 233 8.82 -10.04 4.81
N VAL A 234 7.49 -9.97 4.76
CA VAL A 234 6.59 -11.05 5.15
C VAL A 234 6.08 -11.81 3.92
N ILE A 235 6.24 -13.13 3.95
CA ILE A 235 5.52 -14.08 3.14
C ILE A 235 4.48 -14.70 4.06
N PRO A 236 3.18 -14.38 3.90
CA PRO A 236 2.18 -14.77 4.88
C PRO A 236 1.87 -16.28 4.82
N GLU A 237 1.52 -16.85 5.97
CA GLU A 237 0.83 -18.14 6.00
C GLU A 237 -0.59 -17.96 5.48
N THR A 238 -0.90 -18.54 4.33
CA THR A 238 -2.26 -18.47 3.74
C THR A 238 -3.07 -19.73 4.00
N ASP A 239 -4.40 -19.60 3.91
CA ASP A 239 -5.31 -20.73 3.74
C ASP A 239 -4.93 -21.55 2.48
N ALA A 240 -5.26 -22.83 2.47
CA ALA A 240 -4.94 -23.75 1.37
C ALA A 240 -5.69 -23.43 0.07
N SER A 241 -6.82 -22.72 0.17
CA SER A 241 -7.61 -22.29 -0.99
C SER A 241 -7.06 -21.03 -1.68
N THR A 242 -6.17 -20.28 -1.05
CA THR A 242 -5.59 -19.05 -1.61
C THR A 242 -4.59 -19.37 -2.72
N LEU A 243 -4.74 -18.76 -3.88
CA LEU A 243 -3.72 -18.77 -4.94
C LEU A 243 -2.59 -17.81 -4.57
N VAL A 244 -1.36 -18.31 -4.47
CA VAL A 244 -0.22 -17.51 -3.97
C VAL A 244 0.85 -17.36 -5.05
N HIS A 245 0.94 -16.17 -5.62
CA HIS A 245 1.92 -15.79 -6.63
C HIS A 245 3.02 -14.93 -6.02
N ILE A 246 4.27 -15.40 -6.03
CA ILE A 246 5.39 -14.65 -5.45
C ILE A 246 6.58 -14.58 -6.41
N TYR A 247 7.15 -13.39 -6.53
CA TYR A 247 8.19 -13.11 -7.52
C TYR A 247 9.35 -12.33 -6.93
N PRO A 248 10.59 -12.82 -7.06
CA PRO A 248 11.78 -12.08 -6.67
C PRO A 248 12.24 -11.15 -7.79
N LEU A 249 12.55 -9.89 -7.47
CA LEU A 249 13.16 -8.95 -8.42
C LEU A 249 14.44 -8.37 -7.85
N ALA A 250 15.42 -8.12 -8.72
CA ALA A 250 16.63 -7.39 -8.31
C ALA A 250 16.27 -5.95 -7.91
N GLY A 251 17.04 -5.41 -6.96
CA GLY A 251 16.80 -4.10 -6.38
C GLY A 251 16.47 -4.13 -4.89
N ARG A 252 16.39 -2.92 -4.33
CA ARG A 252 16.04 -2.66 -2.93
C ARG A 252 14.58 -2.34 -2.76
N HIS A 253 14.18 -2.12 -1.52
CA HIS A 253 12.79 -1.92 -1.10
C HIS A 253 12.00 -0.92 -1.97
N ALA A 254 12.57 0.25 -2.26
CA ALA A 254 11.91 1.29 -3.06
C ALA A 254 12.16 1.14 -4.57
N THR A 255 13.12 0.32 -5.00
CA THR A 255 13.39 0.08 -6.42
C THR A 255 12.19 -0.53 -7.13
N LEU A 256 11.49 -1.44 -6.44
CA LEU A 256 10.31 -2.13 -6.97
C LEU A 256 9.09 -1.20 -7.12
N VAL A 257 9.06 -0.04 -6.47
CA VAL A 257 7.96 0.94 -6.57
C VAL A 257 8.36 2.22 -7.31
N GLY A 258 9.47 2.19 -8.03
CA GLY A 258 9.83 3.26 -8.97
C GLY A 258 10.98 4.16 -8.54
N ASN A 259 11.72 3.88 -7.46
CA ASN A 259 12.99 4.57 -7.21
C ASN A 259 14.09 3.95 -8.08
N ALA A 260 14.53 4.67 -9.11
CA ALA A 260 15.49 4.16 -10.09
C ALA A 260 16.93 4.61 -9.85
N SER A 261 17.26 5.11 -8.66
CA SER A 261 18.64 5.48 -8.32
C SER A 261 19.56 4.25 -8.20
N ILE A 262 20.87 4.49 -8.23
CA ILE A 262 21.89 3.43 -8.12
C ILE A 262 21.87 2.76 -6.74
N ASP A 263 21.52 3.50 -5.69
CA ASP A 263 21.41 2.98 -4.33
C ASP A 263 19.98 2.53 -3.96
N GLY A 264 19.02 2.79 -4.85
CA GLY A 264 17.61 2.46 -4.68
C GLY A 264 16.87 3.31 -3.65
N ALA A 265 17.40 4.46 -3.26
CA ALA A 265 16.83 5.33 -2.23
C ALA A 265 16.95 6.84 -2.55
N SER A 266 18.02 7.23 -3.24
CA SER A 266 18.30 8.62 -3.64
C SER A 266 17.56 9.02 -4.92
N GLU A 267 17.84 10.22 -5.44
CA GLU A 267 17.38 10.65 -6.75
C GLU A 267 18.17 9.95 -7.87
N GLY A 268 17.51 9.68 -9.00
CA GLY A 268 18.18 9.15 -10.19
C GLY A 268 17.31 8.23 -11.04
N ARG A 269 17.81 7.92 -12.24
CA ARG A 269 17.12 7.09 -13.23
C ARG A 269 18.08 6.11 -13.92
N ALA A 270 18.84 5.36 -13.13
CA ALA A 270 19.79 4.37 -13.60
C ALA A 270 19.20 2.96 -13.71
N LEU A 271 18.30 2.58 -12.79
CA LEU A 271 17.85 1.19 -12.59
C LEU A 271 16.33 1.14 -12.46
N TYR A 272 15.62 1.47 -13.55
CA TYR A 272 14.17 1.64 -13.54
C TYR A 272 13.38 0.37 -13.87
N GLU A 273 14.07 -0.68 -14.32
CA GLU A 273 13.45 -1.89 -14.85
C GLU A 273 12.59 -2.64 -13.84
N PRO A 274 13.00 -2.84 -12.56
CA PRO A 274 12.17 -3.53 -11.58
C PRO A 274 10.82 -2.83 -11.37
N GLY A 275 10.83 -1.50 -11.20
CA GLY A 275 9.60 -0.72 -11.04
C GLY A 275 8.66 -0.80 -12.25
N MET A 276 9.20 -0.88 -13.47
CA MET A 276 8.40 -1.05 -14.68
C MET A 276 7.73 -2.42 -14.76
N ILE A 277 8.44 -3.48 -14.38
CA ILE A 277 7.91 -4.85 -14.35
C ILE A 277 6.80 -4.96 -13.31
N VAL A 278 7.05 -4.49 -12.08
CA VAL A 278 6.04 -4.52 -10.99
C VAL A 278 4.81 -3.71 -11.38
N ARG A 279 5.00 -2.50 -11.94
CA ARG A 279 3.88 -1.67 -12.41
C ARG A 279 3.03 -2.38 -13.45
N HIS A 280 3.68 -3.00 -14.45
CA HIS A 280 2.96 -3.71 -15.50
C HIS A 280 2.08 -4.82 -14.91
N PHE A 281 2.63 -5.66 -14.03
CA PHE A 281 1.86 -6.76 -13.44
C PHE A 281 0.80 -6.28 -12.44
N ALA A 282 1.04 -5.17 -11.72
CA ALA A 282 0.00 -4.54 -10.91
C ALA A 282 -1.20 -4.11 -11.77
N GLU A 283 -0.94 -3.47 -12.92
CA GLU A 283 -1.98 -3.05 -13.87
C GLU A 283 -2.72 -4.25 -14.48
N VAL A 284 -2.02 -5.33 -14.82
CA VAL A 284 -2.62 -6.58 -15.34
C VAL A 284 -3.52 -7.23 -14.29
N CYS A 285 -3.05 -7.43 -13.06
CA CYS A 285 -3.83 -8.01 -11.98
C CYS A 285 -5.08 -7.17 -11.68
N LEU A 286 -4.93 -5.84 -11.56
CA LEU A 286 -6.04 -4.94 -11.30
C LEU A 286 -7.09 -4.99 -12.41
N ALA A 287 -6.67 -4.99 -13.69
CA ALA A 287 -7.61 -5.13 -14.81
C ALA A 287 -8.38 -6.46 -14.75
N ARG A 288 -7.69 -7.57 -14.47
CA ARG A 288 -8.30 -8.89 -14.30
C ARG A 288 -9.27 -8.94 -13.12
N TRP A 289 -8.98 -8.21 -12.04
CA TRP A 289 -9.84 -8.09 -10.86
C TRP A 289 -10.97 -7.06 -11.02
N GLY A 290 -11.21 -6.55 -12.23
CA GLY A 290 -12.34 -5.70 -12.57
C GLY A 290 -12.11 -4.20 -12.39
N VAL A 291 -10.86 -3.77 -12.22
CA VAL A 291 -10.50 -2.35 -12.09
C VAL A 291 -10.27 -1.73 -13.46
N SER A 292 -10.89 -0.58 -13.72
CA SER A 292 -10.61 0.21 -14.92
C SER A 292 -9.49 1.22 -14.64
N LEU A 293 -8.37 1.09 -15.34
CA LEU A 293 -7.21 1.98 -15.22
C LEU A 293 -6.99 2.77 -16.52
N ASN A 294 -6.48 4.00 -16.38
CA ASN A 294 -5.90 4.78 -17.48
C ASN A 294 -4.36 4.70 -17.44
N LYS A 295 -3.68 5.24 -18.47
CA LYS A 295 -2.21 5.38 -18.54
C LYS A 295 -1.42 4.10 -18.19
N THR A 296 -1.94 2.93 -18.58
CA THR A 296 -1.28 1.65 -18.35
C THR A 296 -0.09 1.44 -19.31
N LEU A 297 0.94 0.75 -18.83
CA LEU A 297 2.17 0.47 -19.57
C LEU A 297 1.95 -0.47 -20.75
N LYS A 298 1.10 -1.50 -20.55
CA LYS A 298 0.79 -2.53 -21.56
C LYS A 298 2.03 -3.14 -22.22
N LEU A 299 3.02 -3.51 -21.40
CA LEU A 299 4.24 -4.14 -21.88
C LEU A 299 3.91 -5.47 -22.58
N ASN A 300 4.52 -5.72 -23.73
CA ASN A 300 4.47 -7.02 -24.40
C ASN A 300 5.64 -7.92 -23.96
N ASN A 301 5.62 -9.20 -24.35
CA ASN A 301 6.64 -10.17 -23.97
C ASN A 301 8.06 -9.76 -24.39
N ALA A 302 8.24 -9.11 -25.54
CA ALA A 302 9.57 -8.64 -25.98
C ALA A 302 10.07 -7.47 -25.13
N GLN A 303 9.19 -6.55 -24.73
CA GLN A 303 9.53 -5.45 -23.83
C GLN A 303 9.85 -5.96 -22.42
N LEU A 304 9.06 -6.91 -21.90
CA LEU A 304 9.35 -7.58 -20.62
C LEU A 304 10.71 -8.27 -20.65
N HIS A 305 10.98 -9.03 -21.72
CA HIS A 305 12.27 -9.68 -21.90
C HIS A 305 13.43 -8.68 -21.90
N GLY A 306 13.31 -7.58 -22.65
CA GLY A 306 14.34 -6.53 -22.68
C GLY A 306 14.59 -5.87 -21.32
N LEU A 307 13.57 -5.72 -20.47
CA LEU A 307 13.75 -5.23 -19.10
C LEU A 307 14.56 -6.22 -18.24
N HIS A 308 14.28 -7.52 -18.35
CA HIS A 308 15.05 -8.54 -17.64
C HIS A 308 16.50 -8.68 -18.14
N GLU A 309 16.72 -8.57 -19.46
CA GLU A 309 18.08 -8.53 -20.03
C GLU A 309 18.87 -7.32 -19.50
N ALA A 310 18.24 -6.15 -19.43
CA ALA A 310 18.86 -4.95 -18.87
C ALA A 310 19.17 -5.12 -17.36
N MET A 311 18.30 -5.79 -16.61
CA MET A 311 18.57 -6.14 -15.21
C MET A 311 19.77 -7.09 -15.08
N GLN A 312 19.87 -8.11 -15.93
CA GLN A 312 20.98 -9.06 -15.92
C GLN A 312 22.30 -8.37 -16.29
N LYS A 313 22.30 -7.48 -17.28
CA LYS A 313 23.47 -6.68 -17.66
C LYS A 313 23.96 -5.78 -16.53
N ASN A 314 23.04 -5.28 -15.70
CA ASN A 314 23.33 -4.40 -14.57
C ASN A 314 23.38 -5.14 -13.22
N ALA A 315 23.50 -6.47 -13.21
CA ALA A 315 23.48 -7.30 -11.99
C ALA A 315 24.48 -6.86 -10.91
N ASP A 316 25.66 -6.38 -11.30
CA ASP A 316 26.67 -5.85 -10.37
C ASP A 316 26.19 -4.60 -9.62
N LEU A 317 25.39 -3.75 -10.26
CA LEU A 317 24.84 -2.55 -9.62
C LEU A 317 23.79 -2.92 -8.58
N TYR A 318 22.92 -3.88 -8.89
CA TYR A 318 21.95 -4.42 -7.93
C TYR A 318 22.65 -5.12 -6.76
N THR A 319 23.69 -5.91 -7.02
CA THR A 319 24.49 -6.55 -5.97
C THR A 319 25.13 -5.52 -5.04
N LYS A 320 25.65 -4.41 -5.59
CA LYS A 320 26.19 -3.29 -4.77
C LYS A 320 25.14 -2.65 -3.87
N MET A 321 23.85 -2.74 -4.19
CA MET A 321 22.82 -2.21 -3.31
C MET A 321 22.77 -2.93 -1.95
N GLN A 322 23.26 -4.17 -1.86
CA GLN A 322 23.26 -4.96 -0.63
C GLN A 322 24.11 -4.34 0.49
N SER A 323 25.02 -3.40 0.19
CA SER A 323 25.79 -2.64 1.18
C SER A 323 25.11 -1.36 1.65
N ASN A 324 23.94 -0.99 1.10
CA ASN A 324 23.20 0.20 1.48
C ASN A 324 22.12 -0.14 2.53
N SER A 325 21.83 0.80 3.43
CA SER A 325 20.81 0.62 4.47
C SER A 325 19.99 1.88 4.72
N TYR A 326 18.68 1.73 4.87
CA TYR A 326 17.75 2.76 5.35
C TYR A 326 17.89 3.02 6.85
N THR A 327 18.42 2.05 7.60
CA THR A 327 18.51 2.08 9.07
C THR A 327 19.95 2.14 9.55
N ILE A 328 20.88 2.54 8.67
CA ILE A 328 22.34 2.61 8.88
C ILE A 328 23.00 1.23 9.01
N ILE A 329 22.28 0.22 9.51
CA ILE A 329 22.78 -1.14 9.72
C ILE A 329 22.24 -2.08 8.64
N THR A 330 23.09 -2.92 8.06
CA THR A 330 22.68 -4.02 7.19
C THR A 330 22.53 -5.33 7.98
N GLU A 331 21.56 -6.16 7.61
CA GLU A 331 21.36 -7.52 8.08
C GLU A 331 21.36 -8.50 6.90
N SER A 332 21.87 -9.70 7.14
CA SER A 332 21.73 -10.83 6.23
C SER A 332 21.53 -12.10 7.03
N TYR A 333 20.83 -13.06 6.44
CA TYR A 333 20.65 -14.38 7.02
C TYR A 333 21.30 -15.39 6.09
N LYS A 334 22.44 -15.95 6.51
CA LYS A 334 23.29 -16.84 5.69
C LYS A 334 23.73 -16.23 4.34
N GLY A 335 24.01 -14.92 4.32
CA GLY A 335 24.41 -14.20 3.11
C GLY A 335 23.26 -13.73 2.22
N GLU A 336 22.02 -14.12 2.54
CA GLU A 336 20.81 -13.73 1.82
C GLU A 336 20.03 -12.65 2.56
N ARG A 337 19.01 -12.09 1.90
CA ARG A 337 18.02 -11.24 2.56
C ARG A 337 17.30 -12.04 3.65
N SER A 338 17.16 -11.45 4.83
CA SER A 338 16.31 -11.98 5.88
C SER A 338 14.83 -11.77 5.52
N ILE A 339 14.02 -12.81 5.62
CA ILE A 339 12.56 -12.74 5.44
C ILE A 339 11.83 -13.38 6.61
N SER A 340 10.52 -13.13 6.71
CA SER A 340 9.61 -13.84 7.60
C SER A 340 8.64 -14.67 6.76
N HIS A 341 8.66 -15.99 6.94
CA HIS A 341 7.62 -16.86 6.42
C HIS A 341 6.66 -17.21 7.55
N GLY A 342 5.45 -16.65 7.51
CA GLY A 342 4.61 -16.57 8.70
C GLY A 342 5.33 -15.80 9.80
N THR A 343 5.47 -16.44 10.96
CA THR A 343 6.18 -15.88 12.13
C THR A 343 7.66 -16.28 12.23
N LEU A 344 8.13 -17.13 11.32
CA LEU A 344 9.47 -17.70 11.36
C LEU A 344 10.42 -16.95 10.43
N SER A 345 11.60 -16.57 10.93
CA SER A 345 12.66 -16.02 10.09
C SER A 345 13.28 -17.10 9.21
N ALA A 346 13.53 -16.78 7.94
CA ALA A 346 14.18 -17.69 7.01
C ALA A 346 15.06 -16.93 5.98
N PRO A 347 16.00 -17.62 5.31
CA PRO A 347 16.69 -17.07 4.14
C PRO A 347 15.71 -16.91 2.96
N PHE A 348 15.90 -15.85 2.18
CA PHE A 348 15.05 -15.48 1.05
C PHE A 348 14.76 -16.65 0.09
N SER A 349 15.78 -17.39 -0.34
CA SER A 349 15.66 -18.48 -1.33
C SER A 349 14.91 -19.72 -0.83
N THR A 350 14.69 -19.85 0.49
CA THR A 350 14.04 -21.04 1.07
C THR A 350 12.53 -21.06 0.88
N VAL A 351 11.93 -19.93 0.48
CA VAL A 351 10.49 -19.83 0.21
C VAL A 351 10.20 -20.33 -1.21
N GLN A 352 9.87 -21.61 -1.30
CA GLN A 352 9.51 -22.33 -2.53
C GLN A 352 8.62 -23.53 -2.19
N GLY A 353 8.03 -24.17 -3.19
CA GLY A 353 7.18 -25.35 -3.05
C GLY A 353 5.82 -25.22 -3.74
N GLU A 354 5.04 -26.32 -3.74
CA GLU A 354 3.78 -26.45 -4.49
C GLU A 354 2.69 -25.45 -4.10
N LYS A 355 2.82 -24.83 -2.92
CA LYS A 355 1.91 -23.77 -2.46
C LYS A 355 2.07 -22.47 -3.26
N PHE A 356 3.23 -22.27 -3.89
CA PHE A 356 3.56 -21.03 -4.59
C PHE A 356 3.49 -21.20 -6.10
N ILE A 357 3.17 -20.10 -6.77
CA ILE A 357 3.15 -20.00 -8.22
C ILE A 357 4.12 -18.88 -8.63
N PRO A 358 5.20 -19.20 -9.36
CA PRO A 358 5.67 -20.54 -9.70
C PRO A 358 6.16 -21.32 -8.47
N VAL A 359 6.31 -22.64 -8.62
CA VAL A 359 6.77 -23.56 -7.56
C VAL A 359 8.17 -23.18 -7.05
N SER A 360 9.00 -22.56 -7.88
CA SER A 360 10.31 -22.01 -7.49
C SER A 360 10.24 -20.83 -6.51
N GLY A 361 9.06 -20.24 -6.30
CA GLY A 361 8.83 -19.18 -5.33
C GLY A 361 9.83 -18.02 -5.45
N LEU A 362 10.50 -17.69 -4.34
CA LEU A 362 11.51 -16.61 -4.30
C LEU A 362 12.87 -16.99 -4.91
N ASN A 363 13.04 -18.23 -5.36
CA ASN A 363 14.20 -18.65 -6.13
C ASN A 363 13.98 -18.53 -7.65
N SER A 364 12.83 -18.03 -8.09
CA SER A 364 12.49 -17.89 -9.51
C SER A 364 13.40 -16.91 -10.24
N ASP A 365 13.70 -17.21 -11.50
CA ASP A 365 14.47 -16.33 -12.39
C ASP A 365 13.88 -16.34 -13.80
N TYR A 366 13.43 -15.17 -14.25
CA TYR A 366 12.82 -14.99 -15.57
C TYR A 366 13.77 -15.35 -16.73
N MET A 367 15.08 -15.09 -16.58
CA MET A 367 16.04 -15.39 -17.63
C MET A 367 16.29 -16.89 -17.79
N THR A 368 16.03 -17.67 -16.73
CA THR A 368 16.08 -19.13 -16.75
C THR A 368 14.75 -19.73 -17.20
N ASP A 369 13.63 -19.15 -16.78
CA ASP A 369 12.26 -19.55 -17.16
C ASP A 369 11.41 -18.31 -17.45
N ASN A 370 11.16 -18.04 -18.74
CA ASN A 370 10.38 -16.88 -19.17
C ASN A 370 8.85 -17.06 -18.96
N THR A 371 8.42 -18.23 -18.47
CA THR A 371 7.02 -18.58 -18.25
C THR A 371 6.53 -18.25 -16.84
N ILE A 372 7.42 -17.80 -15.93
CA ILE A 372 7.07 -17.54 -14.52
C ILE A 372 5.87 -16.61 -14.34
N TYR A 373 5.64 -15.70 -15.29
CA TYR A 373 4.52 -14.75 -15.26
C TYR A 373 3.28 -15.17 -16.05
N TYR A 374 3.26 -16.32 -16.72
CA TYR A 374 2.16 -16.71 -17.61
C TYR A 374 0.82 -16.85 -16.89
N CYS A 375 0.83 -17.18 -15.59
CA CYS A 375 -0.39 -17.22 -14.78
C CYS A 375 -0.93 -15.83 -14.39
N LEU A 376 -0.16 -14.76 -14.61
CA LEU A 376 -0.61 -13.39 -14.40
C LEU A 376 -1.24 -12.77 -15.65
N GLN A 377 -0.82 -13.21 -16.84
CA GLN A 377 -1.36 -12.76 -18.14
C GLN A 377 -2.74 -13.36 -18.39
#